data_AF-A0A538I3F4-F1
#
_entry.id   AF-A0A538I3F4-F1
#
_cell.length_a   1.000
_cell.length_b   1.000
_cell.length_c   1.000
_cell.angle_alpha   90.00
_cell.angle_beta   90.00
_cell.angle_gamma   90.00
#
_symmetry.space_group_name_H-M   'P 1'
#
loop_
_entity.id
_entity.type
_entity.pdbx_description
1 polymer ?
#
loop_
_entity_poly.entity_id
_entity_poly.type
_entity_poly.pdbx_seq_one_letter_code
_entity_poly.pdbx_strand_id
1 'polypeptide(L)' 'MRPKQYAAPPSEAVLAGIPGVSTAIARSLFREFGSVAGVCAASPEQLRCVRGVGQRRAQNSASTLHPAWPK' A
#
# COMPACT_ATOMS: atom_id res chain seq x y z
N MET A 1 -2.72 18.60 28.09
CA MET A 1 -3.28 17.40 27.41
C MET A 1 -2.37 17.01 26.24
N ARG A 2 -1.76 15.81 26.25
CA ARG A 2 -1.10 15.29 25.04
C ARG A 2 -2.20 14.76 24.10
N PRO A 3 -2.27 15.18 22.83
CA PRO A 3 -3.21 14.59 21.91
C PRO A 3 -2.89 13.09 21.80
N LYS A 4 -3.87 12.25 22.08
CA LYS A 4 -3.77 10.80 21.93
C LYS A 4 -3.80 10.54 20.42
N GLN A 5 -2.62 10.54 19.81
CA GLN A 5 -2.47 10.26 18.40
C GLN A 5 -2.96 8.82 18.18
N TYR A 6 -4.19 8.67 17.70
CA TYR A 6 -4.63 7.50 16.95
C TYR A 6 -3.90 7.54 15.59
N ALA A 7 -2.57 7.58 15.63
CA ALA A 7 -1.77 7.46 14.43
C ALA A 7 -1.97 6.03 13.96
N ALA A 8 -2.25 5.87 12.66
CA ALA A 8 -2.17 4.56 12.03
C ALA A 8 -0.83 3.92 12.43
N PRO A 9 -0.78 2.60 12.67
CA PRO A 9 0.47 1.94 13.00
C PRO A 9 1.53 2.34 11.97
N PRO A 10 2.81 2.51 12.37
CA PRO A 10 3.84 3.06 11.49
C PRO A 10 3.92 2.40 10.11
N SER A 11 3.63 1.09 10.05
CA SER A 11 3.52 0.33 8.80
C SER A 11 2.39 0.79 7.87
N GLU A 12 1.19 1.06 8.39
CA GLU A 12 0.08 1.59 7.61
C GLU A 12 0.36 3.02 7.13
N ALA A 13 1.02 3.83 7.95
CA ALA A 13 1.38 5.21 7.59
C ALA A 13 2.42 5.26 6.47
N VAL A 14 3.44 4.37 6.51
CA VAL A 14 4.44 4.23 5.44
C VAL A 14 3.78 3.82 4.13
N LEU A 15 2.88 2.83 4.16
CA LEU A 15 2.15 2.38 2.97
C LEU A 15 1.21 3.45 2.42
N ALA A 16 0.53 4.21 3.28
CA ALA A 16 -0.33 5.31 2.85
C ALA A 16 0.42 6.50 2.22
N GLY A 17 1.75 6.55 2.37
CA GLY A 17 2.59 7.50 1.64
C GLY A 17 2.76 7.15 0.15
N ILE A 18 2.38 5.93 -0.27
CA ILE A 18 2.50 5.49 -1.67
C ILE A 18 1.35 6.11 -2.50
N PRO A 19 1.64 6.76 -3.64
CA PRO A 19 0.61 7.27 -4.53
C PRO A 19 -0.42 6.19 -4.90
N GLY A 20 -1.70 6.49 -4.68
CA GLY A 20 -2.80 5.57 -4.94
C GLY A 20 -3.16 4.63 -3.78
N VAL A 21 -2.42 4.68 -2.66
CA VAL A 21 -2.68 3.90 -1.44
C VAL A 21 -3.27 4.81 -0.36
N SER A 22 -4.54 4.58 0.00
CA SER A 22 -5.13 5.20 1.19
C SER A 22 -4.85 4.36 2.44
N THR A 23 -5.11 4.89 3.64
CA THR A 23 -4.98 4.14 4.91
C THR A 23 -5.83 2.86 4.95
N ALA A 24 -7.02 2.88 4.35
CA ALA A 24 -7.86 1.69 4.22
C ALA A 24 -7.22 0.62 3.32
N ILE A 25 -6.57 1.04 2.23
CA ILE A 25 -5.83 0.15 1.33
C ILE A 25 -4.57 -0.37 2.02
N ALA A 26 -3.81 0.50 2.69
CA ALA A 26 -2.61 0.14 3.45
C ALA A 26 -2.92 -0.95 4.48
N ARG A 27 -4.05 -0.83 5.18
CA ARG A 27 -4.52 -1.85 6.11
C ARG A 27 -4.86 -3.17 5.41
N SER A 28 -5.54 -3.14 4.28
CA SER A 28 -5.84 -4.36 3.50
C SER A 28 -4.56 -5.02 2.96
N LEU A 29 -3.62 -4.23 2.43
CA LEU A 29 -2.31 -4.69 1.97
C LEU A 29 -1.51 -5.31 3.12
N PHE A 30 -1.48 -4.66 4.27
CA PHE A 30 -0.78 -5.18 5.44
C PHE A 30 -1.42 -6.47 5.96
N ARG A 31 -2.75 -6.62 5.89
CA ARG A 31 -3.44 -7.87 6.25
C ARG A 31 -3.12 -9.02 5.29
N GLU A 32 -2.93 -8.73 4.01
CA GLU A 32 -2.67 -9.74 2.98
C GLU A 32 -1.19 -10.16 2.94
N PHE A 33 -0.28 -9.18 2.96
CA PHE A 33 1.16 -9.40 2.76
C PHE A 33 1.95 -9.44 4.09
N GLY A 34 1.32 -9.10 5.21
CA GLY A 34 1.87 -9.21 6.57
C GLY A 34 2.97 -8.20 6.94
N SER A 35 3.62 -7.56 5.96
CA SER A 35 4.72 -6.62 6.20
C SER A 35 4.85 -5.59 5.09
N VAL A 36 5.46 -4.43 5.38
CA VAL A 36 5.74 -3.39 4.38
C VAL A 36 6.65 -3.94 3.27
N ALA A 37 7.69 -4.71 3.64
CA ALA A 37 8.57 -5.36 2.67
C ALA A 37 7.82 -6.35 1.77
N GLY A 38 6.88 -7.12 2.32
CA GLY A 38 6.02 -8.01 1.55
C GLY A 38 5.14 -7.28 0.53
N VAL A 39 4.62 -6.10 0.90
CA VAL A 39 3.87 -5.25 -0.04
C VAL A 39 4.78 -4.70 -1.14
N CYS A 40 5.99 -4.25 -0.81
CA CYS A 40 6.95 -3.74 -1.79
C CYS A 40 7.49 -4.82 -2.73
N ALA A 41 7.46 -6.10 -2.32
CA ALA A 41 7.86 -7.24 -3.13
C ALA A 41 6.70 -7.84 -3.94
N ALA A 42 5.46 -7.43 -3.68
CA ALA A 42 4.28 -7.98 -4.34
C ALA A 42 4.20 -7.55 -5.81
N SER A 43 3.83 -8.49 -6.68
CA SER A 43 3.59 -8.18 -8.09
C SER A 43 2.32 -7.34 -8.27
N PRO A 44 2.18 -6.62 -9.40
CA PRO A 44 0.97 -5.84 -9.68
C PRO A 44 -0.30 -6.70 -9.73
N GLU A 45 -0.22 -7.96 -10.19
CA GLU A 45 -1.36 -8.88 -10.14
C GLU A 45 -1.76 -9.18 -8.70
N GLN A 46 -0.79 -9.42 -7.82
CA GLN A 46 -1.03 -9.66 -6.40
C GLN A 46 -1.63 -8.43 -5.71
N LEU A 47 -1.13 -7.23 -6.03
CA LEU A 47 -1.70 -5.97 -5.51
C LEU A 47 -3.15 -5.77 -5.97
N ARG A 48 -3.51 -6.17 -7.19
CA ARG A 48 -4.89 -6.09 -7.71
C ARG A 48 -5.86 -7.06 -7.04
N CYS A 49 -5.37 -8.17 -6.48
CA CYS A 49 -6.20 -9.10 -5.73
C CYS A 49 -6.69 -8.50 -4.40
N VAL A 50 -6.05 -7.44 -3.90
CA VAL A 50 -6.44 -6.79 -2.65
C VAL A 50 -7.71 -5.95 -2.84
N ARG A 51 -8.73 -6.26 -2.04
CA ARG A 51 -10.04 -5.59 -2.07
C ARG A 51 -9.89 -4.06 -1.96
N GLY A 52 -10.31 -3.36 -3.01
CA GLY A 52 -10.26 -1.89 -3.10
C GLY A 52 -9.08 -1.32 -3.90
N VAL A 53 -8.13 -2.17 -4.31
CA VAL A 53 -7.03 -1.81 -5.22
C VAL A 53 -7.47 -2.09 -6.66
N GLY A 54 -8.08 -1.09 -7.29
CA GLY A 54 -8.40 -1.15 -8.73
C GLY A 54 -7.16 -1.02 -9.62
N GLN A 55 -7.30 -1.35 -10.91
CA GLN A 55 -6.21 -1.36 -11.91
C GLN A 55 -5.35 -0.08 -11.91
N ARG A 56 -5.97 1.10 -11.93
CA ARG A 56 -5.25 2.39 -11.90
C ARG A 56 -4.46 2.60 -10.60
N ARG A 57 -4.97 2.12 -9.47
CA ARG A 57 -4.27 2.25 -8.18
C ARG A 57 -3.10 1.29 -8.11
N ALA A 58 -3.31 0.04 -8.53
CA ALA A 58 -2.23 -0.94 -8.65
C ALA A 58 -1.12 -0.43 -9.56
N GLN A 59 -1.46 0.15 -10.72
CA GLN A 59 -0.48 0.75 -11.64
C GLN A 59 0.30 1.89 -10.96
N ASN A 60 -0.37 2.89 -10.38
CA ASN A 60 0.32 4.01 -9.74
C ASN A 60 1.24 3.57 -8.58
N SER A 61 0.78 2.62 -7.76
CA SER A 61 1.56 2.09 -6.66
C SER A 61 2.74 1.26 -7.18
N ALA A 62 2.53 0.40 -8.17
CA ALA A 62 3.57 -0.40 -8.80
C ALA A 62 4.64 0.47 -9.48
N SER A 63 4.25 1.56 -10.17
CA SER A 63 5.21 2.49 -10.77
C SER A 63 6.13 3.16 -9.74
N THR A 64 5.62 3.37 -8.52
CA THR A 64 6.40 3.97 -7.42
C THR A 64 7.33 2.94 -6.77
N LEU A 65 6.88 1.69 -6.66
CA LEU A 65 7.63 0.60 -6.05
C LEU A 65 8.65 -0.04 -7.01
N HIS A 66 8.36 -0.01 -8.31
CA HIS A 66 9.15 -0.66 -9.36
C HIS A 66 9.38 0.32 -10.54
N PRO A 67 10.51 1.03 -10.57
CA PRO A 67 10.80 2.01 -11.63
C PRO A 67 11.01 1.39 -13.02
N ALA A 68 11.20 0.07 -13.11
CA ALA A 68 11.37 -0.67 -14.38
C ALA A 68 10.04 -1.15 -15.00
N TRP A 69 8.88 -0.82 -14.40
CA TRP A 69 7.58 -1.27 -14.90
C TRP A 69 7.01 -0.30 -15.96
N PRO A 70 6.65 -0.77 -17.17
CA PRO A 70 6.08 0.09 -18.22
C PRO A 70 4.67 0.57 -17.86
N LYS A 71 4.40 1.86 -18.12
CA LYS A 71 3.12 2.55 -17.85
C LYS A 71 1.94 1.93 -18.60
#